data_AF-A0A370G7Q8-F1
#
_entry.id   AF-A0A370G7Q8-F1
#
_cell.length_a   1.000
_cell.length_b   1.000
_cell.length_c   1.000
_cell.angle_alpha   90.00
_cell.angle_beta   90.00
_cell.angle_gamma   90.00
#
_symmetry.space_group_name_H-M   'P 1'
#
loop_
_entity.id
_entity.type
_entity.pdbx_description
1 polymer ?
#
loop_
_entity_poly.entity_id
_entity_poly.type
_entity_poly.pdbx_seq_one_letter_code
_entity_poly.pdbx_strand_id
1 'polypeptide(L)'
;MRYIEAKFNDPDYLKQFAPMVYKTRSSFMNKKNPRASSVMMTKMTGLTLIEVLIALAIVAIALTAVIKAASQNIRSTAYLQHKTIAMWVGRQVLNEIRVGALKLPEEGDKTEQATTMLGQNWRWQAEQKPTPNNRIKKIEVNVFAGDKAEGSPLISLESYVYEDA
;
A
#
# COMPACT_ATOMS: atom_id res chain seq x y z
N MET A 1 -68.95 1.68 9.38
CA MET A 1 -69.33 0.81 8.25
C MET A 1 -68.35 -0.38 8.22
N ARG A 2 -68.40 -1.46 9.01
CA ARG A 2 -69.46 -2.28 9.62
C ARG A 2 -70.42 -3.01 8.67
N TYR A 3 -70.01 -3.28 7.42
CA TYR A 3 -70.88 -3.98 6.45
C TYR A 3 -70.22 -5.09 5.61
N ILE A 4 -68.95 -5.47 5.84
CA ILE A 4 -68.24 -6.46 4.98
C ILE A 4 -67.69 -7.69 5.70
N GLU A 5 -68.02 -7.91 6.98
CA GLU A 5 -67.50 -9.04 7.76
C GLU A 5 -68.53 -10.14 8.08
N ALA A 6 -69.79 -10.01 7.65
CA ALA A 6 -70.87 -10.91 8.10
C ALA A 6 -71.45 -11.85 7.03
N LYS A 7 -70.88 -11.93 5.81
CA LYS A 7 -71.44 -12.76 4.71
C LYS A 7 -70.58 -13.93 4.24
N PHE A 8 -69.44 -14.20 4.89
CA PHE A 8 -68.52 -15.26 4.45
C PHE A 8 -68.47 -16.50 5.37
N ASN A 9 -69.24 -16.52 6.46
CA ASN A 9 -69.24 -17.60 7.47
C ASN A 9 -70.54 -18.43 7.50
N ASP A 10 -71.33 -18.40 6.42
CA ASP A 10 -72.47 -19.32 6.26
C ASP A 10 -72.04 -20.49 5.36
N PRO A 11 -72.03 -21.73 5.86
CA PRO A 11 -71.64 -22.91 5.08
C PRO A 11 -72.54 -23.18 3.86
N ASP A 12 -73.70 -22.53 3.76
CA ASP A 12 -74.63 -22.71 2.64
C ASP A 12 -74.52 -21.64 1.53
N TYR A 13 -73.68 -20.61 1.67
CA TYR A 13 -73.48 -19.58 0.62
C TYR A 13 -72.98 -20.17 -0.71
N LEU A 14 -72.26 -21.28 -0.68
CA LEU A 14 -71.63 -21.88 -1.86
C LEU A 14 -72.57 -22.80 -2.67
N LYS A 15 -73.76 -23.12 -2.15
CA LYS A 15 -74.73 -24.00 -2.83
C LYS A 15 -75.65 -23.25 -3.80
N GLN A 16 -75.72 -21.92 -3.68
CA GLN A 16 -76.68 -21.11 -4.43
C GLN A 16 -76.13 -20.62 -5.78
N PHE A 17 -74.82 -20.76 -6.03
CA PHE A 17 -74.14 -20.24 -7.22
C PHE A 17 -73.65 -21.33 -8.19
N ALA A 18 -74.16 -22.56 -8.10
CA ALA A 18 -73.73 -23.67 -8.97
C ALA A 18 -74.81 -24.09 -10.00
N PRO A 19 -74.78 -23.60 -11.25
CA PRO A 19 -75.43 -24.29 -12.36
C PRO A 19 -74.47 -25.25 -13.06
N MET A 20 -74.65 -26.54 -12.75
CA MET A 20 -74.98 -27.60 -13.71
C MET A 20 -74.38 -27.51 -15.12
N VAL A 21 -73.23 -28.15 -15.36
CA VAL A 21 -72.91 -28.79 -16.66
C VAL A 21 -72.02 -30.01 -16.43
N TYR A 22 -72.62 -31.15 -16.06
CA TYR A 22 -71.97 -32.45 -16.28
C TYR A 22 -72.50 -32.97 -17.61
N LYS A 23 -71.80 -32.71 -18.71
CA LYS A 23 -72.11 -33.35 -20.00
C LYS A 23 -71.06 -34.40 -20.35
N THR A 24 -71.60 -35.59 -20.50
CA THR A 24 -71.04 -36.91 -20.75
C THR A 24 -70.21 -37.02 -22.03
N ARG A 25 -68.99 -37.59 -21.88
CA ARG A 25 -68.29 -38.59 -22.71
C ARG A 25 -68.39 -38.45 -24.25
N SER A 26 -67.34 -37.89 -24.87
CA SER A 26 -66.94 -38.27 -26.23
C SER A 26 -65.63 -39.05 -26.18
N SER A 27 -65.76 -40.35 -26.45
CA SER A 27 -64.68 -41.25 -26.85
C SER A 27 -63.93 -40.70 -28.07
N PHE A 28 -62.72 -41.23 -28.25
CA PHE A 28 -61.85 -41.22 -29.43
C PHE A 28 -60.65 -40.26 -29.43
N MET A 29 -59.52 -40.88 -29.77
CA MET A 29 -58.19 -40.34 -30.09
C MET A 29 -57.22 -40.13 -28.93
N ASN A 30 -56.73 -41.29 -28.47
CA ASN A 30 -55.34 -41.50 -28.11
C ASN A 30 -54.40 -40.94 -29.21
N LYS A 31 -53.73 -39.82 -28.91
CA LYS A 31 -52.51 -39.41 -29.60
C LYS A 31 -51.45 -39.13 -28.55
N LYS A 32 -50.72 -40.18 -28.16
CA LYS A 32 -49.43 -40.05 -27.49
C LYS A 32 -48.56 -39.11 -28.34
N ASN A 33 -48.24 -37.93 -27.82
CA ASN A 33 -47.02 -37.24 -28.24
C ASN A 33 -46.49 -36.37 -27.10
N PRO A 34 -45.53 -36.87 -26.30
CA PRO A 34 -44.80 -36.05 -25.36
C PRO A 34 -43.84 -35.18 -26.18
N ARG A 35 -44.26 -33.99 -26.60
CA ARG A 35 -43.31 -32.99 -27.06
C ARG A 35 -42.62 -32.47 -25.82
N ALA A 36 -41.48 -33.10 -25.57
CA ALA A 36 -40.53 -32.82 -24.53
C ALA A 36 -40.44 -31.32 -24.26
N SER A 37 -40.72 -30.94 -23.01
CA SER A 37 -40.19 -29.72 -22.42
C SER A 37 -38.66 -29.82 -22.54
N SER A 38 -38.08 -29.21 -23.58
CA SER A 38 -36.63 -29.14 -23.71
C SER A 38 -36.14 -28.17 -22.66
N VAL A 39 -35.91 -28.69 -21.45
CA VAL A 39 -35.01 -28.06 -20.50
C VAL A 39 -33.67 -27.98 -21.26
N MET A 40 -33.29 -26.79 -21.70
CA MET A 40 -31.94 -26.55 -22.18
C MET A 40 -31.02 -26.89 -21.02
N MET A 41 -30.46 -28.10 -21.03
CA MET A 41 -29.39 -28.45 -20.12
C MET A 41 -28.20 -27.59 -20.50
N THR A 42 -27.98 -26.50 -19.75
CA THR A 42 -26.74 -25.73 -19.84
C THR A 42 -25.61 -26.72 -19.60
N LYS A 43 -24.82 -26.97 -20.64
CA LYS A 43 -23.69 -27.90 -20.57
C LYS A 43 -22.69 -27.31 -19.57
N MET A 44 -22.57 -27.89 -18.39
CA MET A 44 -21.52 -27.52 -17.45
C MET A 44 -20.18 -27.95 -18.05
N THR A 45 -19.47 -27.01 -18.64
CA THR A 45 -18.08 -27.20 -19.08
C THR A 45 -17.18 -27.11 -17.85
N GLY A 46 -16.57 -28.23 -17.47
CA GLY A 46 -15.53 -28.23 -16.43
C GLY A 46 -14.26 -27.55 -16.92
N LEU A 47 -13.52 -26.93 -16.00
CA LEU A 47 -12.19 -26.37 -16.28
C LEU A 47 -11.24 -27.50 -16.68
N THR A 48 -10.46 -27.28 -17.74
CA THR A 48 -9.44 -28.24 -18.15
C THR A 48 -8.21 -28.12 -17.27
N LEU A 49 -7.44 -29.20 -17.11
CA LEU A 49 -6.18 -29.19 -16.36
C LEU A 49 -5.20 -28.13 -16.91
N ILE A 50 -5.12 -28.01 -18.24
CA ILE A 50 -4.25 -27.03 -18.89
C ILE A 50 -4.67 -25.59 -18.61
N GLU A 51 -5.97 -25.31 -18.51
CA GLU A 51 -6.48 -23.96 -18.21
C GLU A 51 -6.13 -23.52 -16.79
N VAL A 52 -6.25 -24.41 -15.81
CA VAL A 52 -5.85 -24.11 -14.42
C VAL A 52 -4.33 -23.92 -14.32
N LEU A 53 -3.54 -24.72 -15.05
CA LEU A 53 -2.09 -24.54 -15.11
C LEU A 53 -1.69 -23.20 -15.74
N ILE A 54 -2.33 -22.80 -16.83
CA ILE A 54 -2.08 -21.50 -17.48
C ILE A 54 -2.52 -20.35 -16.57
N ALA A 55 -3.69 -20.46 -15.95
CA ALA A 55 -4.19 -19.45 -15.01
C ALA A 55 -3.23 -19.27 -13.83
N LEU A 56 -2.76 -20.36 -13.23
CA LEU A 56 -1.75 -20.34 -12.17
C LEU A 56 -0.43 -19.72 -12.65
N ALA A 57 0.01 -20.05 -13.87
CA ALA A 57 1.22 -19.46 -14.44
C ALA A 57 1.11 -17.94 -14.58
N ILE A 58 -0.03 -17.45 -15.09
CA ILE A 58 -0.29 -16.00 -15.23
C ILE A 58 -0.34 -15.33 -13.85
N VAL A 59 -1.04 -15.94 -12.89
CA VAL A 59 -1.13 -15.42 -11.51
C VAL A 59 0.25 -15.36 -10.86
N ALA A 60 1.07 -16.40 -11.01
CA ALA A 60 2.43 -16.43 -10.46
C ALA A 60 3.31 -15.29 -11.03
N ILE A 61 3.22 -15.03 -12.34
CA ILE A 61 3.93 -13.92 -12.99
C ILE A 61 3.42 -12.58 -12.46
N ALA A 62 2.11 -12.40 -12.36
CA ALA A 62 1.50 -11.17 -11.84
C ALA A 62 1.93 -10.89 -10.38
N LEU A 63 1.91 -11.90 -9.51
CA LEU A 63 2.35 -11.77 -8.12
C LEU A 63 3.84 -11.42 -8.02
N THR A 64 4.67 -11.96 -8.91
CA THR A 64 6.10 -11.60 -8.98
C THR A 64 6.29 -10.11 -9.26
N ALA A 65 5.50 -9.55 -10.19
CA ALA A 65 5.53 -8.12 -10.49
C ALA A 65 5.11 -7.28 -9.26
N VAL A 66 4.06 -7.71 -8.54
CA VAL A 66 3.59 -7.04 -7.31
C VAL A 66 4.65 -7.07 -6.22
N ILE A 67 5.28 -8.23 -5.95
CA ILE A 67 6.35 -8.37 -4.95
C ILE A 67 7.53 -7.47 -5.31
N LYS A 68 7.90 -7.41 -6.60
CA LYS A 68 8.98 -6.54 -7.07
C LYS A 68 8.65 -5.06 -6.84
N ALA A 69 7.43 -4.64 -7.14
CA ALA A 69 6.96 -3.27 -6.90
C ALA A 69 6.95 -2.93 -5.40
N ALA A 70 6.40 -3.80 -4.56
CA ALA A 70 6.41 -3.63 -3.11
C ALA A 70 7.83 -3.53 -2.55
N SER A 71 8.72 -4.44 -3.00
CA SER A 71 10.14 -4.44 -2.61
C SER A 71 10.85 -3.16 -3.03
N GLN A 72 10.52 -2.60 -4.19
CA GLN A 72 11.07 -1.31 -4.64
C GLN A 72 10.61 -0.17 -3.72
N ASN A 73 9.32 -0.12 -3.35
CA ASN A 73 8.80 0.88 -2.43
C ASN A 73 9.46 0.82 -1.04
N ILE A 74 9.68 -0.40 -0.52
CA ILE A 74 10.39 -0.59 0.76
C ILE A 74 11.81 -0.03 0.67
N ARG A 75 12.57 -0.36 -0.39
CA ARG A 75 13.93 0.15 -0.59
C ARG A 75 13.97 1.69 -0.66
N SER A 76 13.03 2.30 -1.39
CA SER A 76 12.93 3.75 -1.49
C SER A 76 12.63 4.40 -0.14
N THR A 77 11.72 3.81 0.65
CA THR A 77 11.38 4.32 1.98
C THR A 77 12.55 4.21 2.95
N ALA A 78 13.25 3.07 2.95
CA ALA A 78 14.45 2.89 3.76
C ALA A 78 15.52 3.93 3.41
N TYR A 79 15.76 4.18 2.11
CA TYR A 79 16.72 5.19 1.67
C TYR A 79 16.39 6.60 2.20
N LEU A 80 15.12 7.00 2.15
CA LEU A 80 14.67 8.28 2.70
C LEU A 80 14.87 8.35 4.21
N GLN A 81 14.52 7.26 4.92
CA GLN A 81 14.76 7.15 6.35
C GLN A 81 16.24 7.35 6.69
N HIS A 82 17.16 6.66 6.01
CA HIS A 82 18.61 6.83 6.22
C HIS A 82 19.06 8.27 6.00
N LYS A 83 18.56 8.95 4.95
CA LYS A 83 18.86 10.38 4.74
C LYS A 83 18.35 11.29 5.85
N THR A 84 17.14 11.04 6.37
CA THR A 84 16.59 11.82 7.48
C THR A 84 17.42 11.65 8.75
N ILE A 85 17.85 10.42 9.05
CA ILE A 85 18.71 10.15 10.20
C ILE A 85 20.07 10.84 10.03
N ALA A 86 20.70 10.71 8.85
CA ALA A 86 21.96 11.38 8.54
C ALA A 86 21.84 12.92 8.67
N MET A 87 20.71 13.50 8.23
CA MET A 87 20.40 14.93 8.41
C MET A 87 20.35 15.31 9.89
N TRP A 88 19.73 14.50 10.75
CA TRP A 88 19.70 14.75 12.19
C TRP A 88 21.10 14.66 12.81
N VAL A 89 21.93 13.69 12.40
CA VAL A 89 23.33 13.59 12.84
C VAL A 89 24.08 14.87 12.47
N GLY A 90 24.02 15.29 11.22
CA GLY A 90 24.73 16.49 10.77
C GLY A 90 24.23 17.76 11.48
N ARG A 91 22.94 17.87 11.76
CA ARG A 91 22.38 18.99 12.54
C ARG A 91 22.86 18.99 13.99
N GLN A 92 22.96 17.82 14.61
CA GLN A 92 23.52 17.69 15.95
C GLN A 92 24.96 18.21 15.97
N VAL A 93 25.80 17.75 15.04
CA VAL A 93 27.20 18.18 14.91
C VAL A 93 27.30 19.69 14.68
N LEU A 94 26.50 20.25 13.75
CA LEU A 94 26.46 21.70 13.51
C LEU A 94 26.07 22.50 14.76
N ASN A 95 25.11 21.99 15.53
CA ASN A 95 24.69 22.62 16.77
C ASN A 95 25.80 22.55 17.83
N GLU A 96 26.47 21.40 17.98
CA GLU A 96 27.61 21.24 18.89
C GLU A 96 28.73 22.24 18.57
N ILE A 97 29.00 22.48 17.29
CA ILE A 97 29.98 23.49 16.87
C ILE A 97 29.48 24.90 17.21
N ARG A 98 28.21 25.22 16.91
CA ARG A 98 27.64 26.55 17.15
C ARG A 98 27.60 26.92 18.63
N VAL A 99 27.37 25.96 19.52
CA VAL A 99 27.37 26.21 20.97
C VAL A 99 28.76 26.10 21.60
N GLY A 100 29.81 25.84 20.79
CA GLY A 100 31.19 25.72 21.24
C GLY A 100 31.51 24.43 22.00
N ALA A 101 30.61 23.43 21.99
CA ALA A 101 30.85 22.12 22.57
C ALA A 101 31.83 21.29 21.74
N LEU A 102 31.82 21.49 20.42
CA LEU A 102 32.79 20.92 19.49
C LEU A 102 33.60 22.05 18.85
N LYS A 103 34.91 22.07 19.10
CA LYS A 103 35.83 23.01 18.46
C LYS A 103 36.45 22.36 17.24
N LEU A 104 36.31 22.99 16.08
CA LEU A 104 37.02 22.58 14.89
C LEU A 104 38.46 23.14 14.91
N PRO A 105 39.42 22.43 14.31
CA PRO A 105 40.74 22.97 14.06
C PRO A 105 40.67 24.16 13.08
N GLU A 106 41.79 24.87 12.99
CA GLU A 106 41.97 25.98 12.06
C GLU A 106 41.73 25.55 10.60
N GLU A 107 41.53 26.55 9.73
CA GLU A 107 41.12 26.36 8.34
C GLU A 107 41.94 25.30 7.60
N GLY A 108 41.24 24.38 6.92
CA GLY A 108 41.85 23.34 6.07
C GLY A 108 42.00 21.97 6.74
N ASP A 109 41.91 21.89 8.07
CA ASP A 109 41.90 20.60 8.77
C ASP A 109 40.48 20.05 8.95
N LYS A 110 40.37 18.72 8.87
CA LYS A 110 39.11 17.98 9.00
C LYS A 110 39.04 17.29 10.34
N THR A 111 37.91 17.44 11.04
CA THR A 111 37.58 16.60 12.19
C THR A 111 36.69 15.46 11.75
N GLU A 112 37.07 14.23 12.07
CA GLU A 112 36.26 13.03 11.79
C GLU A 112 35.94 12.29 13.09
N GLN A 113 34.67 11.97 13.33
CA GLN A 113 34.25 11.14 14.45
C GLN A 113 33.13 10.17 14.06
N ALA A 114 32.94 9.15 14.92
CA ALA A 114 31.81 8.23 14.85
C ALA A 114 30.72 8.63 15.84
N THR A 115 29.47 8.37 15.47
CA THR A 115 28.32 8.49 16.37
C THR A 115 27.33 7.37 16.09
N THR A 116 26.58 6.97 17.11
CA THR A 116 25.51 5.97 16.99
C THR A 116 24.19 6.68 17.20
N MET A 117 23.30 6.58 16.22
CA MET A 117 21.96 7.16 16.32
C MET A 117 20.93 6.20 15.73
N LEU A 118 19.84 6.01 16.47
CA LEU A 118 18.75 5.07 16.13
C LEU A 118 19.25 3.65 15.85
N GLY A 119 20.23 3.19 16.64
CA GLY A 119 20.81 1.85 16.52
C GLY A 119 21.70 1.66 15.28
N GLN A 120 22.05 2.73 14.58
CA GLN A 120 22.95 2.69 13.42
C GLN A 120 24.19 3.52 13.70
N ASN A 121 25.34 3.07 13.21
CA ASN A 121 26.59 3.81 13.26
C ASN A 121 26.71 4.74 12.06
N TRP A 122 27.23 5.93 12.34
CA TRP A 122 27.44 6.99 11.37
C TRP A 122 28.84 7.56 11.58
N ARG A 123 29.50 7.91 10.48
CA ARG A 123 30.70 8.75 10.51
C ARG A 123 30.35 10.11 9.99
N TRP A 124 30.93 11.13 10.58
CA TRP A 124 30.82 12.47 10.06
C TRP A 124 32.19 13.12 10.00
N GLN A 125 32.34 14.02 9.04
CA GLN A 125 33.50 14.87 8.85
C GLN A 125 33.05 16.31 8.88
N ALA A 126 33.69 17.14 9.68
CA ALA A 126 33.44 18.57 9.76
C ALA A 126 34.71 19.33 9.41
N GLU A 127 34.59 20.37 8.60
CA GLU A 127 35.71 21.24 8.22
C GLU A 127 35.29 22.70 8.18
N GLN A 128 36.24 23.56 8.53
CA GLN A 128 36.10 25.00 8.43
C GLN A 128 36.77 25.48 7.15
N LYS A 129 36.02 26.27 6.36
CA LYS A 129 36.48 26.89 5.11
C LYS A 129 36.49 28.41 5.24
N PRO A 130 37.52 29.07 4.67
CA PRO A 130 37.55 30.52 4.59
C PRO A 130 36.39 31.04 3.76
N THR A 131 35.96 32.25 4.08
CA THR A 131 35.08 33.04 3.22
C THR A 131 35.74 34.39 2.90
N PRO A 132 35.29 35.11 1.86
CA PRO A 132 35.84 36.43 1.55
C PRO A 132 35.75 37.45 2.69
N ASN A 133 34.86 37.24 3.67
CA ASN A 133 34.79 38.04 4.89
C ASN A 133 35.48 37.29 6.03
N ASN A 134 36.60 37.79 6.53
CA ASN A 134 37.38 37.14 7.59
C ASN A 134 36.60 36.92 8.90
N ARG A 135 35.50 37.64 9.12
CA ARG A 135 34.63 37.46 10.30
C ARG A 135 33.58 36.36 10.13
N ILE A 136 33.45 35.79 8.93
CA ILE A 136 32.49 34.73 8.62
C ILE A 136 33.26 33.49 8.21
N LYS A 137 32.99 32.39 8.89
CA LYS A 137 33.56 31.08 8.58
C LYS A 137 32.47 30.17 8.04
N LYS A 138 32.77 29.44 6.96
CA LYS A 138 31.87 28.41 6.43
C LYS A 138 32.23 27.09 7.09
N ILE A 139 31.24 26.41 7.64
CA ILE A 139 31.36 25.08 8.21
C ILE A 139 30.65 24.11 7.27
N GLU A 140 31.36 23.07 6.87
CA GLU A 140 30.79 21.98 6.07
C GLU A 140 30.83 20.69 6.89
N VAL A 141 29.68 20.01 6.99
CA VAL A 141 29.52 18.74 7.70
C VAL A 141 29.03 17.68 6.72
N ASN A 142 29.87 16.68 6.48
CA ASN A 142 29.61 15.55 5.63
C ASN A 142 29.29 14.33 6.48
N VAL A 143 28.17 13.64 6.22
CA VAL A 143 27.73 12.46 6.99
C VAL A 143 27.70 11.23 6.09
N PHE A 144 28.30 10.15 6.57
CA PHE A 144 28.48 8.86 5.91
C PHE A 144 27.77 7.76 6.69
N ALA A 145 27.22 6.78 5.99
CA ALA A 145 26.65 5.60 6.64
C ALA A 145 27.75 4.61 7.06
N GLY A 146 27.58 4.01 8.23
CA GLY A 146 28.47 2.98 8.76
C GLY A 146 29.65 3.55 9.55
N ASP A 147 30.65 2.71 9.76
CA ASP A 147 31.78 2.98 10.66
C ASP A 147 32.94 3.74 10.00
N LYS A 148 32.90 3.92 8.69
CA LYS A 148 33.97 4.56 7.93
C LYS A 148 33.43 5.64 7.00
N ALA A 149 34.18 6.73 6.85
CA ALA A 149 33.94 7.77 5.85
C ALA A 149 34.47 7.32 4.46
N GLU A 150 33.92 6.22 3.94
CA GLU A 150 34.28 5.69 2.62
C GLU A 150 33.22 6.08 1.57
N GLY A 151 33.67 6.55 0.40
CA GLY A 151 32.78 6.90 -0.72
C GLY A 151 32.17 8.30 -0.62
N SER A 152 30.97 8.46 -1.18
CA SER A 152 30.25 9.74 -1.19
C SER A 152 29.42 9.91 0.08
N PRO A 153 29.36 11.12 0.68
CA PRO A 153 28.52 11.37 1.83
C PRO A 153 27.03 11.20 1.46
N LEU A 154 26.24 10.68 2.40
CA LEU A 154 24.79 10.57 2.24
C LEU A 154 24.13 11.94 2.26
N ILE A 155 24.71 12.87 3.02
CA ILE A 155 24.33 14.27 3.08
C ILE A 155 25.53 15.14 3.41
N SER A 156 25.55 16.33 2.82
CA SER A 156 26.43 17.44 3.18
C SER A 156 25.57 18.59 3.68
N LEU A 157 25.93 19.16 4.82
CA LEU A 157 25.28 20.32 5.41
C LEU A 157 26.28 21.47 5.51
N GLU A 158 25.82 22.68 5.20
CA GLU A 158 26.62 23.88 5.29
C GLU A 158 26.00 24.84 6.31
N SER A 159 26.85 25.46 7.13
CA SER A 159 26.47 26.53 8.05
C SER A 159 27.49 27.65 7.98
N TYR A 160 27.05 28.86 8.29
CA TYR A 160 27.93 30.01 8.46
C TYR A 160 27.94 30.41 9.94
N VAL A 161 29.13 30.66 10.47
CA VAL A 161 29.30 31.13 11.85
C VAL A 161 30.07 32.45 11.79
N TYR A 162 29.62 33.40 12.61
CA TYR A 162 30.29 34.68 12.79
C TYR A 162 31.23 34.55 13.98
N GLU A 163 32.46 35.02 13.80
CA GLU A 163 33.48 35.04 14.84
C GLU A 163 33.67 36.49 15.31
N ASP A 164 33.27 36.75 16.56
CA ASP A 164 33.52 38.03 17.23
C ASP A 164 35.02 38.10 17.56
N ALA A 165 35.70 39.10 16.97
CA ALA A 165 37.14 39.32 17.10
C ALA A 165 37.57 39.78 18.50
#